data_AF-A0A1W1HG87-F1
#
_entry.id   AF-A0A1W1HG87-F1
#
_cell.length_a   1.000
_cell.length_b   1.000
_cell.length_c   1.000
_cell.angle_alpha   90.00
_cell.angle_beta   90.00
_cell.angle_gamma   90.00
#
_symmetry.space_group_name_H-M   'P 1'
#
loop_
_entity.id
_entity.type
_entity.pdbx_description
1 polymer ?
#
loop_
_entity_poly.entity_id
_entity_poly.type
_entity_poly.pdbx_seq_one_letter_code
_entity_poly.pdbx_strand_id
1 'polypeptide(L)'
;MAQKAGVSVISFGVESKNRSILNYYNKSIDFKLLDEILEEADRVGVFTIGNFIVGAPDDDEETIQESLNYAIHSRFDDVNVKLLDYMIGSELYERLPENIKKGHIHLFSCSENGLTKHSKAELMAFQDKFLTEFQNSRKLKLLMKINKNGPPYYTEKIG
;
A
#
# COMPACT_ATOMS: atom_id res chain seq x y z
N MET A 1 -20.20 4.73 -10.51
CA MET A 1 -19.79 5.74 -11.53
C MET A 1 -18.49 5.34 -12.21
N ALA A 2 -17.44 4.97 -11.47
CA ALA A 2 -16.14 4.57 -12.04
C ALA A 2 -16.24 3.47 -13.13
N GLN A 3 -16.96 2.37 -12.85
CA GLN A 3 -17.19 1.30 -13.83
C GLN A 3 -17.84 1.83 -15.13
N LYS A 4 -18.90 2.65 -15.00
CA LYS A 4 -19.59 3.27 -16.16
C LYS A 4 -18.70 4.23 -16.95
N ALA A 5 -17.63 4.73 -16.34
CA ALA A 5 -16.64 5.58 -16.98
C ALA A 5 -15.49 4.76 -17.62
N GLY A 6 -15.59 3.43 -17.65
CA GLY A 6 -14.57 2.55 -18.21
C GLY A 6 -13.35 2.34 -17.30
N VAL A 7 -13.43 2.71 -16.02
CA VAL A 7 -12.35 2.47 -15.06
C VAL A 7 -12.32 0.97 -14.69
N SER A 8 -11.22 0.31 -15.04
CA SER A 8 -11.00 -1.12 -14.76
C SER A 8 -10.09 -1.37 -13.56
N VAL A 9 -9.28 -0.39 -13.15
CA VAL A 9 -8.33 -0.51 -12.04
C VAL A 9 -8.41 0.74 -11.16
N ILE A 10 -8.46 0.54 -9.84
CA ILE A 10 -8.33 1.61 -8.85
C ILE A 10 -7.21 1.25 -7.87
N SER A 11 -6.33 2.23 -7.63
CA SER A 11 -5.21 2.12 -6.71
C SER A 11 -5.46 2.99 -5.48
N PHE A 12 -5.50 2.38 -4.31
CA PHE A 12 -5.84 3.02 -3.04
C PHE A 12 -4.57 3.25 -2.22
N GLY A 13 -4.32 4.49 -1.84
CA GLY A 13 -3.32 4.81 -0.81
C GLY A 13 -3.85 4.37 0.55
N VAL A 14 -3.33 3.27 1.09
CA VAL A 14 -3.63 2.75 2.44
C VAL A 14 -2.52 3.13 3.42
N GLU A 15 -1.27 3.09 2.93
CA GLU A 15 -0.02 3.43 3.60
C GLU A 15 0.31 2.56 4.82
N SER A 16 -0.57 2.47 5.82
CA SER A 16 -0.46 1.60 6.99
C SER A 16 -1.83 1.35 7.59
N LYS A 17 -2.02 0.21 8.27
CA LYS A 17 -3.22 -0.03 9.10
C LYS A 17 -3.11 0.64 10.48
N ASN A 18 -1.87 0.90 10.92
CA ASN A 18 -1.57 1.45 12.23
C ASN A 18 -1.84 2.96 12.29
N ARG A 19 -2.60 3.40 13.31
CA ARG A 19 -3.01 4.80 13.43
C ARG A 19 -1.85 5.76 13.71
N SER A 20 -0.83 5.34 14.47
CA SER A 20 0.32 6.18 14.77
C SER A 20 1.13 6.46 13.50
N ILE A 21 1.35 5.43 12.69
CA ILE A 21 2.05 5.54 11.40
C ILE A 21 1.27 6.40 10.40
N LEU A 22 -0.06 6.25 10.34
CA LEU A 22 -0.91 7.11 9.53
C LEU A 22 -0.84 8.59 9.95
N ASN A 23 -0.80 8.86 11.26
CA ASN A 23 -0.64 10.22 11.77
C ASN A 23 0.71 10.82 11.38
N TYR A 24 1.78 10.02 11.40
CA TYR A 24 3.11 10.45 10.91
C TYR A 24 3.06 10.91 9.45
N TYR A 25 2.37 10.15 8.59
CA TYR A 25 2.14 10.49 7.18
C TYR A 25 1.09 11.59 6.94
N ASN A 26 0.46 12.11 8.00
CA ASN A 26 -0.70 13.01 7.90
C ASN A 26 -1.83 12.41 7.03
N LYS A 27 -2.02 11.10 7.12
CA LYS A 27 -3.00 10.35 6.32
C LYS A 27 -4.30 10.16 7.09
N SER A 28 -5.34 10.82 6.62
CA SER A 28 -6.72 10.53 7.05
C SER A 28 -7.32 9.43 6.17
N ILE A 29 -7.73 8.34 6.78
CA ILE A 29 -8.41 7.23 6.12
C ILE A 29 -9.47 6.63 7.05
N ASP A 30 -10.66 6.43 6.48
CA ASP A 30 -11.75 5.67 7.09
C ASP A 30 -11.72 4.25 6.51
N PHE A 31 -11.29 3.30 7.33
CA PHE A 31 -11.20 1.90 6.93
C PHE A 31 -12.56 1.26 6.69
N LYS A 32 -13.61 1.71 7.39
CA LYS A 32 -14.96 1.20 7.17
C LYS A 32 -15.45 1.59 5.79
N LEU A 33 -15.28 2.87 5.42
CA LEU A 33 -15.62 3.34 4.09
C LEU A 33 -14.76 2.68 3.01
N LEU A 34 -13.46 2.47 3.26
CA LEU A 34 -12.60 1.75 2.34
C LEU A 34 -13.11 0.32 2.11
N ASP A 35 -13.46 -0.41 3.16
CA ASP A 35 -13.97 -1.78 3.05
C ASP A 35 -15.29 -1.83 2.26
N GLU A 36 -16.20 -0.86 2.48
CA GLU A 36 -17.44 -0.69 1.70
C GLU A 36 -17.15 -0.42 0.21
N ILE A 37 -16.16 0.44 -0.09
CA ILE A 37 -15.74 0.73 -1.47
C ILE A 37 -15.13 -0.52 -2.14
N LEU A 38 -14.31 -1.27 -1.41
CA LEU A 38 -13.68 -2.49 -1.92
C LEU A 38 -14.71 -3.60 -2.18
N GLU A 39 -15.74 -3.69 -1.35
CA GLU A 39 -16.87 -4.58 -1.58
C GLU A 39 -17.64 -4.23 -2.85
N GLU A 40 -17.93 -2.95 -3.06
CA GLU A 40 -18.58 -2.49 -4.28
C GLU A 40 -17.70 -2.72 -5.52
N ALA A 41 -16.40 -2.41 -5.43
CA ALA A 41 -15.44 -2.66 -6.51
C ALA A 41 -15.37 -4.14 -6.89
N ASP A 42 -15.31 -5.05 -5.90
CA ASP A 42 -15.35 -6.50 -6.13
C ASP A 42 -16.65 -6.93 -6.82
N ARG A 43 -17.79 -6.34 -6.43
CA ARG A 43 -19.12 -6.63 -7.01
C ARG A 43 -19.24 -6.19 -8.47
N VAL A 44 -18.74 -4.99 -8.80
CA VAL A 44 -18.83 -4.43 -10.16
C VAL A 44 -17.65 -4.84 -11.05
N GLY A 45 -16.70 -5.61 -10.53
CA GLY A 45 -15.54 -6.04 -11.28
C GLY A 45 -14.60 -4.88 -11.61
N VAL A 46 -14.19 -4.11 -10.60
CA VAL A 46 -13.08 -3.18 -10.70
C VAL A 46 -11.90 -3.80 -9.97
N PHE A 47 -10.75 -3.92 -10.64
CA PHE A 47 -9.52 -4.43 -10.03
C PHE A 47 -8.99 -3.42 -9.01
N THR A 48 -8.62 -3.90 -7.82
CA THR A 48 -8.21 -3.01 -6.73
C THR A 48 -6.79 -3.29 -6.25
N ILE A 49 -6.03 -2.23 -6.06
CA ILE A 49 -4.64 -2.29 -5.56
C ILE A 49 -4.54 -1.52 -4.25
N GLY A 50 -4.05 -2.17 -3.20
CA GLY A 50 -3.71 -1.52 -1.94
C GLY A 50 -2.25 -1.07 -1.91
N ASN A 51 -1.97 0.21 -1.67
CA ASN A 51 -0.59 0.71 -1.58
C ASN A 51 -0.21 0.92 -0.12
N PHE A 52 0.88 0.30 0.31
CA PHE A 52 1.44 0.32 1.66
C PHE A 52 2.86 0.88 1.65
N ILE A 53 3.27 1.48 2.77
CA ILE A 53 4.60 2.04 2.97
C ILE A 53 5.16 1.49 4.27
N VAL A 54 6.37 0.92 4.20
CA VAL A 54 7.12 0.43 5.36
C VAL A 54 8.33 1.31 5.65
N GLY A 55 8.70 1.41 6.92
CA GLY A 55 9.91 2.11 7.37
C GLY A 55 9.69 3.52 7.88
N ALA A 56 8.48 3.89 8.30
CA ALA A 56 8.33 5.07 9.16
C ALA A 56 9.21 4.95 10.43
N PRO A 57 9.57 6.06 11.10
CA PRO A 57 10.47 6.03 12.25
C PRO A 57 10.04 5.06 13.36
N ASP A 58 8.73 5.00 13.63
CA ASP A 58 8.12 4.16 14.66
C ASP A 58 7.55 2.84 14.11
N ASP A 59 7.75 2.55 12.83
CA ASP A 59 7.30 1.31 12.21
C ASP A 59 8.12 0.12 12.73
N ASP A 60 7.47 -1.02 12.94
CA ASP A 60 8.11 -2.27 13.35
C ASP A 60 7.37 -3.51 12.87
N GLU A 61 7.84 -4.69 13.29
CA GLU A 61 7.25 -5.95 12.85
C GLU A 61 5.75 -6.05 13.20
N GLU A 62 5.30 -5.48 14.33
CA GLU A 62 3.89 -5.53 14.73
C GLU A 62 3.03 -4.65 13.83
N THR A 63 3.45 -3.40 13.59
CA THR A 63 2.69 -2.45 12.76
C THR A 63 2.67 -2.85 11.28
N ILE A 64 3.76 -3.43 10.79
CA ILE A 64 3.86 -3.99 9.44
C ILE A 64 2.97 -5.23 9.33
N GLN A 65 2.97 -6.11 10.34
CA GLN A 65 2.11 -7.29 10.37
C GLN A 65 0.62 -6.91 10.47
N GLU A 66 0.27 -5.85 11.21
CA GLU A 66 -1.10 -5.30 11.24
C GLU A 66 -1.56 -4.91 9.83
N SER A 67 -0.69 -4.25 9.08
CA SER A 67 -0.96 -3.81 7.70
C SER A 67 -1.07 -4.99 6.73
N LEU A 68 -0.22 -6.01 6.88
CA LEU A 68 -0.27 -7.25 6.09
C LEU A 68 -1.57 -8.01 6.37
N ASN A 69 -1.92 -8.18 7.63
CA ASN A 69 -3.14 -8.84 8.04
C ASN A 69 -4.36 -8.12 7.45
N TYR A 70 -4.40 -6.78 7.50
CA TYR A 70 -5.45 -6.03 6.83
C TYR A 70 -5.49 -6.29 5.32
N ALA A 71 -4.35 -6.22 4.64
CA ALA A 71 -4.26 -6.48 3.20
C ALA A 71 -4.82 -7.87 2.83
N ILE A 72 -4.41 -8.93 3.55
CA ILE A 72 -4.86 -10.31 3.31
C ILE A 72 -6.38 -10.45 3.45
N HIS A 73 -6.95 -9.86 4.51
CA HIS A 73 -8.38 -9.98 4.84
C HIS A 73 -9.27 -9.00 4.04
N SER A 74 -8.69 -7.96 3.46
CA SER A 74 -9.39 -7.02 2.57
C SER A 74 -9.79 -7.69 1.24
N ARG A 75 -10.53 -6.96 0.40
CA ARG A 75 -10.87 -7.39 -0.96
C ARG A 75 -9.88 -6.94 -2.04
N PHE A 76 -8.73 -6.38 -1.67
CA PHE A 76 -7.69 -6.03 -2.64
C PHE A 76 -7.32 -7.22 -3.53
N ASP A 77 -7.18 -6.96 -4.83
CA ASP A 77 -6.72 -7.94 -5.81
C ASP A 77 -5.20 -8.05 -5.87
N ASP A 78 -4.53 -6.92 -5.64
CA ASP A 78 -3.09 -6.83 -5.55
C ASP A 78 -2.65 -5.78 -4.51
N VAL A 79 -1.36 -5.77 -4.18
CA VAL A 79 -0.77 -4.75 -3.32
C VAL A 79 0.56 -4.25 -3.86
N ASN A 80 0.83 -2.98 -3.61
CA ASN A 80 2.17 -2.41 -3.71
C ASN A 80 2.68 -2.14 -2.31
N VAL A 81 3.90 -2.57 -2.01
CA VAL A 81 4.59 -2.23 -0.77
C VAL A 81 5.84 -1.47 -1.15
N LYS A 82 6.04 -0.29 -0.57
CA LYS A 82 7.22 0.55 -0.82
C LYS A 82 7.96 0.83 0.48
N LEU A 83 9.27 1.01 0.39
CA LEU A 83 10.02 1.61 1.49
C LEU A 83 9.74 3.11 1.50
N LEU A 84 9.63 3.70 2.69
CA LEU A 84 9.50 5.15 2.83
C LEU A 84 10.73 5.83 2.22
N ASP A 85 10.50 6.72 1.26
CA ASP A 85 11.51 7.56 0.64
C ASP A 85 11.14 9.03 0.90
N TYR A 86 12.02 9.75 1.58
CA TYR A 86 11.90 11.18 1.80
C TYR A 86 12.36 11.89 0.53
N MET A 87 11.40 12.25 -0.32
CA MET A 87 11.66 12.93 -1.60
C MET A 87 11.64 14.45 -1.42
N ILE A 88 12.58 15.17 -2.03
CA ILE A 88 12.62 16.64 -2.02
C ILE A 88 11.28 17.26 -2.45
N GLY A 89 10.83 18.29 -1.73
CA GLY A 89 9.53 18.91 -1.95
C GLY A 89 8.34 18.18 -1.31
N SER A 90 8.55 16.99 -0.72
CA SER A 90 7.54 16.38 0.17
C SER A 90 7.60 17.00 1.55
N GLU A 91 6.44 17.08 2.23
CA GLU A 91 6.37 17.61 3.60
C GLU A 91 7.27 16.81 4.56
N LEU A 92 7.33 15.48 4.39
CA LEU A 92 8.20 14.61 5.19
C LEU A 92 9.68 14.95 5.00
N TYR A 93 10.12 15.18 3.75
CA TYR A 93 11.49 15.61 3.48
C TYR A 93 11.76 16.97 4.10
N GLU A 94 10.86 17.94 3.96
CA GLU A 94 11.10 19.29 4.50
C GLU A 94 11.25 19.33 6.02
N ARG A 95 10.57 18.42 6.73
CA ARG A 95 10.70 18.23 8.19
C ARG A 95 12.05 17.63 8.61
N LEU A 96 12.83 17.06 7.70
CA LEU A 96 14.14 16.50 8.05
C LEU A 96 15.14 17.61 8.43
N PRO A 97 16.08 17.33 9.35
CA PRO A 97 17.16 18.26 9.68
C PRO A 97 18.00 18.65 8.46
N GLU A 98 18.41 19.90 8.36
CA GLU A 98 19.15 20.41 7.19
C GLU A 98 20.47 19.67 6.93
N ASN A 99 21.15 19.24 7.99
CA ASN A 99 22.37 18.44 7.88
C ASN A 99 22.13 17.04 7.29
N ILE A 100 20.91 16.49 7.41
CA ILE A 100 20.51 15.21 6.80
C ILE A 100 20.14 15.44 5.33
N LYS A 101 19.42 16.53 5.01
CA LYS A 101 18.97 16.85 3.65
C LYS A 101 20.10 17.27 2.71
N LYS A 102 21.16 17.90 3.24
CA LYS A 102 22.20 18.55 2.46
C LYS A 102 22.83 17.62 1.41
N GLY A 103 22.67 17.97 0.13
CA GLY A 103 23.24 17.22 -0.99
C GLY A 103 22.42 16.01 -1.45
N HIS A 104 21.25 15.76 -0.86
CA HIS A 104 20.38 14.65 -1.18
C HIS A 104 19.05 15.15 -1.73
N ILE A 105 18.62 14.66 -2.90
CA ILE A 105 17.26 14.92 -3.42
C ILE A 105 16.24 13.88 -2.92
N HIS A 106 16.72 12.76 -2.39
CA HIS A 106 15.90 11.70 -1.83
C HIS A 106 16.71 10.87 -0.83
N LEU A 107 16.04 10.28 0.16
CA LEU A 107 16.64 9.49 1.23
C LEU A 107 15.68 8.37 1.63
N PHE A 108 16.14 7.11 1.55
CA PHE A 108 15.38 6.01 2.15
C PHE A 108 15.34 6.14 3.67
N SER A 109 14.18 5.89 4.26
CA SER A 109 14.01 5.81 5.70
C SER A 109 14.67 4.55 6.24
N CYS A 110 15.96 4.59 6.49
CA CYS A 110 16.73 3.46 7.01
C CYS A 110 17.75 3.94 8.06
N SER A 111 18.25 3.02 8.88
CA SER A 111 19.18 3.32 9.97
C SER A 111 20.52 3.85 9.47
N GLU A 112 20.93 3.46 8.26
CA GLU A 112 22.12 4.01 7.58
C GLU A 112 22.02 5.53 7.35
N ASN A 113 20.80 6.07 7.24
CA ASN A 113 20.52 7.50 7.13
C ASN A 113 20.07 8.12 8.47
N GLY A 114 19.98 7.33 9.55
CA GLY A 114 19.51 7.77 10.86
C GLY A 114 18.02 8.10 10.93
N LEU A 115 17.20 7.54 10.04
CA LEU A 115 15.79 7.92 9.86
C LEU A 115 14.78 6.94 10.48
N THR A 116 15.22 5.72 10.79
CA THR A 116 14.45 4.70 11.53
C THR A 116 15.42 3.72 12.20
N LYS A 117 14.89 2.83 13.05
CA LYS A 117 15.65 1.78 13.74
C LYS A 117 16.09 0.63 12.81
N HIS A 118 15.41 0.45 11.68
CA HIS A 118 15.65 -0.65 10.74
C HIS A 118 16.65 -0.26 9.64
N SER A 119 17.59 -1.15 9.36
CA SER A 119 18.46 -1.06 8.18
C SER A 119 17.66 -1.19 6.89
N LYS A 120 18.23 -0.71 5.78
CA LYS A 120 17.58 -0.85 4.47
C LYS A 120 17.35 -2.32 4.11
N ALA A 121 18.28 -3.20 4.48
CA ALA A 121 18.16 -4.63 4.24
C ALA A 121 17.00 -5.27 5.02
N GLU A 122 16.81 -4.90 6.30
CA GLU A 122 15.67 -5.36 7.10
C GLU A 122 14.34 -4.88 6.51
N LEU A 123 14.27 -3.63 6.08
CA LEU A 123 13.07 -3.07 5.44
C LEU A 123 12.72 -3.77 4.12
N MET A 124 13.74 -4.10 3.30
CA MET A 124 13.55 -4.91 2.10
C MET A 124 13.05 -6.32 2.45
N ALA A 125 13.58 -6.94 3.51
CA ALA A 125 13.09 -8.24 3.96
C ALA A 125 11.62 -8.19 4.43
N PHE A 126 11.21 -7.13 5.13
CA PHE A 126 9.81 -6.92 5.50
C PHE A 126 8.92 -6.72 4.25
N GLN A 127 9.37 -5.92 3.29
CA GLN A 127 8.69 -5.71 2.02
C GLN A 127 8.49 -7.04 1.27
N ASP A 128 9.54 -7.84 1.15
CA ASP A 128 9.51 -9.13 0.46
C ASP A 128 8.59 -10.14 1.16
N LYS A 129 8.64 -10.21 2.50
CA LYS A 129 7.73 -11.04 3.30
C LYS A 129 6.28 -10.63 3.08
N PHE A 130 5.98 -9.33 3.17
CA PHE A 130 4.62 -8.79 2.97
C PHE A 130 4.07 -9.19 1.60
N LEU A 131 4.84 -8.92 0.53
CA LEU A 131 4.44 -9.23 -0.84
C LEU A 131 4.22 -10.74 -1.02
N THR A 132 5.16 -11.56 -0.54
CA THR A 132 5.08 -13.02 -0.67
C THR A 132 3.85 -13.60 0.04
N GLU A 133 3.61 -13.20 1.28
CA GLU A 133 2.46 -13.68 2.06
C GLU A 133 1.12 -13.23 1.47
N PHE A 134 1.02 -11.96 1.05
CA PHE A 134 -0.17 -11.47 0.38
C PHE A 134 -0.43 -12.25 -0.92
N GLN A 135 0.58 -12.38 -1.79
CA GLN A 135 0.44 -13.08 -3.07
C GLN A 135 0.02 -14.53 -2.88
N ASN A 136 0.62 -15.23 -1.91
CA ASN A 136 0.25 -16.60 -1.58
C ASN A 136 -1.21 -16.71 -1.12
N SER A 137 -1.68 -15.76 -0.30
CA SER A 137 -3.07 -15.72 0.16
C SER A 137 -4.07 -15.39 -0.96
N ARG A 138 -3.66 -14.60 -1.96
CA ARG A 138 -4.55 -14.04 -2.98
C ARG A 138 -4.58 -14.82 -4.29
N LYS A 139 -3.52 -15.56 -4.63
CA LYS A 139 -3.31 -16.24 -5.93
C LYS A 139 -4.54 -16.99 -6.44
N LEU A 140 -5.15 -17.85 -5.63
CA LEU A 140 -6.32 -18.64 -6.05
C LEU A 140 -7.54 -17.77 -6.33
N LYS A 141 -7.85 -16.82 -5.44
CA LYS A 141 -8.98 -15.90 -5.62
C LYS A 141 -8.79 -15.02 -6.86
N LEU A 142 -7.56 -14.53 -7.08
CA LEU A 142 -7.22 -13.75 -8.26
C LEU A 142 -7.44 -14.59 -9.54
N LEU A 143 -6.92 -15.82 -9.62
CA LEU A 143 -7.15 -16.73 -10.76
C LEU A 143 -8.64 -17.00 -11.02
N MET A 144 -9.44 -17.18 -9.97
CA MET A 144 -10.89 -17.37 -10.10
C MET A 144 -11.58 -16.12 -10.65
N LYS A 145 -11.24 -14.93 -10.13
CA LYS A 145 -11.74 -13.65 -10.66
C LYS A 145 -11.31 -13.49 -12.12
N ILE A 146 -10.09 -13.89 -12.45
CA ILE A 146 -9.54 -13.80 -13.80
C ILE A 146 -10.38 -14.60 -14.80
N ASN A 147 -10.54 -15.88 -14.51
CA ASN A 147 -11.29 -16.80 -15.36
C ASN A 147 -12.75 -16.41 -15.50
N LYS A 148 -13.34 -15.81 -14.46
CA LYS A 148 -14.74 -15.39 -14.46
C LYS A 148 -14.97 -14.13 -15.31
N ASN A 149 -14.10 -13.14 -15.22
CA ASN A 149 -14.44 -11.77 -15.62
C ASN A 149 -13.69 -11.25 -16.87
N GLY A 150 -12.57 -11.86 -17.30
CA GLY A 150 -11.68 -11.30 -18.35
C GLY A 150 -10.92 -9.96 -18.04
N PRO A 151 -9.62 -9.81 -18.38
CA PRO A 151 -8.79 -8.58 -18.42
C PRO A 151 -9.09 -7.24 -17.67
N PRO A 152 -8.35 -6.82 -16.63
CA PRO A 152 -7.82 -7.74 -15.72
C PRO A 152 -8.55 -7.56 -14.41
N TYR A 153 -9.74 -6.93 -14.22
CA TYR A 153 -11.01 -7.35 -14.81
C TYR A 153 -12.09 -6.24 -14.99
N TYR A 154 -13.01 -6.54 -15.92
CA TYR A 154 -14.38 -6.07 -16.18
C TYR A 154 -14.72 -4.82 -17.02
N THR A 155 -15.80 -5.07 -17.76
CA THR A 155 -16.00 -4.93 -19.20
C THR A 155 -17.51 -4.92 -19.43
N GLU A 156 -18.03 -3.97 -20.19
CA GLU A 156 -19.40 -4.07 -20.70
C GLU A 156 -19.45 -5.09 -21.86
N LYS A 157 -20.26 -6.15 -21.71
CA LYS A 157 -21.13 -6.59 -22.82
C LYS A 157 -22.53 -6.10 -22.50
N ILE A 158 -22.85 -4.90 -22.94
CA ILE A 158 -24.24 -4.49 -23.12
C ILE A 158 -24.80 -5.41 -24.21
N GLY A 159 -25.96 -6.01 -23.96
CA GLY A 159 -26.68 -6.81 -24.95
C GLY A 159 -27.02 -6.04 -26.22
#